data_AF-A0A1Z7ZIY9-F1
#
_entry.id   AF-A0A1Z7ZIY9-F1
#
_cell.length_a   1.000
_cell.length_b   1.000
_cell.length_c   1.000
_cell.angle_alpha   90.00
_cell.angle_beta   90.00
_cell.angle_gamma   90.00
#
_symmetry.space_group_name_H-M   'P 1'
#
loop_
_entity.id
_entity.type
_entity.pdbx_description
1 polymer ?
#
loop_
_entity_poly.entity_id
_entity_poly.type
_entity_poly.pdbx_seq_one_letter_code
_entity_poly.pdbx_strand_id
1 'polypeptide(L)'
;MLPRVFILCWFVVACSAVIADERDSLVRSLESGRYELGTNLRILEDKAGELTIDQVSRIKDKRFVSNSSGIANLGITPYTYWLEINIEAFERGKEKDFADEWYLEIGRALLDVAELYVPDSKGDTRYKRLTQGHPLVSVQFIT
;
A
#
# COMPACT_ATOMS: atom_id res chain seq x y z
N MET A 1 9.34 9.08 51.92
CA MET A 1 9.51 9.93 50.73
C MET A 1 9.83 9.06 49.51
N LEU A 2 8.81 8.43 48.93
CA LEU A 2 8.93 7.63 47.71
C LEU A 2 7.67 7.81 46.83
N PRO A 3 7.55 8.91 46.05
CA PRO A 3 6.55 8.91 44.98
C PRO A 3 7.10 9.32 43.61
N ARG A 4 8.34 9.81 43.51
CA ARG A 4 8.86 10.40 42.26
C ARG A 4 9.47 9.38 41.29
N VAL A 5 9.93 8.22 41.79
CA VAL A 5 10.57 7.18 40.95
C VAL A 5 9.54 6.31 40.22
N PHE A 6 8.38 6.06 40.83
CA PHE A 6 7.31 5.25 40.23
C PHE A 6 6.64 5.91 39.01
N ILE A 7 6.60 7.25 38.97
CA ILE A 7 5.99 8.00 37.86
C ILE A 7 6.86 7.92 36.59
N LEU A 8 8.18 7.80 36.75
CA LEU A 8 9.13 7.70 35.62
C LEU A 8 9.06 6.34 34.91
N CYS A 9 8.85 5.24 35.64
CA CYS A 9 8.68 3.91 35.03
C CYS A 9 7.37 3.78 34.24
N TRP A 10 6.30 4.47 34.65
CA TRP A 10 5.02 4.40 33.95
C TRP A 10 5.06 5.10 32.57
N PHE A 11 5.86 6.17 32.47
CA PHE A 11 6.00 6.91 31.21
C PHE A 11 6.79 6.14 30.14
N VAL A 12 7.76 5.31 30.56
CA VAL A 12 8.58 4.51 29.64
C VAL A 12 7.79 3.32 29.06
N VAL A 13 6.87 2.73 29.82
CA VAL A 13 6.04 1.60 29.35
C VAL A 13 4.99 2.03 28.32
N ALA A 14 4.48 3.27 28.38
CA ALA A 14 3.46 3.75 27.46
C ALA A 14 3.96 3.99 26.02
N CYS A 15 5.26 4.21 25.81
CA CYS A 15 5.81 4.48 24.47
C CYS A 15 6.09 3.22 23.63
N SER A 16 6.03 2.02 24.21
CA SER A 16 6.42 0.79 23.49
C SER A 16 5.29 0.16 22.66
N ALA A 17 4.05 0.65 22.80
CA ALA A 17 2.88 0.02 22.19
C ALA A 17 2.65 0.36 20.70
N VAL A 18 3.41 1.29 20.13
CA VAL A 18 3.14 1.83 18.77
C VAL A 18 3.82 1.04 17.64
N ILE A 19 4.74 0.11 17.94
CA ILE A 19 5.55 -0.59 16.90
C ILE A 19 4.98 -1.99 16.54
N ALA A 20 3.93 -2.45 17.22
CA ALA A 20 3.44 -3.82 17.08
C ALA A 20 2.47 -4.05 15.89
N ASP A 21 1.89 -2.99 15.31
CA ASP A 21 0.72 -3.10 14.42
C ASP A 21 1.04 -3.68 13.03
N GLU A 22 2.17 -3.30 12.43
CA GLU A 22 2.53 -3.68 11.05
C GLU A 22 3.11 -5.10 10.91
N ARG A 23 3.91 -5.57 11.87
CA ARG A 23 4.47 -6.92 11.81
C ARG A 23 3.38 -7.97 11.99
N ASP A 24 2.41 -7.66 12.84
CA ASP A 24 1.29 -8.53 13.16
C ASP A 24 0.31 -8.63 11.97
N SER A 25 0.13 -7.54 11.20
CA SER A 25 -0.67 -7.57 9.97
C SER A 25 -0.03 -8.39 8.85
N LEU A 26 1.30 -8.34 8.69
CA LEU A 26 2.02 -9.20 7.73
C LEU A 26 1.89 -10.68 8.10
N VAL A 27 2.11 -11.04 9.37
CA VAL A 27 2.03 -12.44 9.83
C VAL A 27 0.62 -12.99 9.58
N ARG A 28 -0.43 -12.23 9.94
CA ARG A 28 -1.82 -12.60 9.61
C ARG A 28 -2.07 -12.75 8.11
N SER A 29 -1.44 -11.90 7.29
CA SER A 29 -1.55 -11.99 5.83
C SER A 29 -0.88 -13.23 5.25
N LEU A 30 0.28 -13.63 5.78
CA LEU A 30 0.97 -14.85 5.35
C LEU A 30 0.14 -16.09 5.71
N GLU A 31 -0.50 -16.11 6.88
CA GLU A 31 -1.38 -17.21 7.30
C GLU A 31 -2.68 -17.29 6.49
N SER A 32 -3.25 -16.15 6.10
CA SER A 32 -4.50 -16.08 5.34
C SER A 32 -4.33 -16.12 3.82
N GLY A 33 -3.10 -15.93 3.32
CA GLY A 33 -2.80 -15.78 1.89
C GLY A 33 -3.35 -14.48 1.28
N ARG A 34 -3.74 -13.49 2.11
CA ARG A 34 -4.33 -12.22 1.65
C ARG A 34 -3.83 -11.04 2.47
N TYR A 35 -3.34 -10.01 1.78
CA TYR A 35 -2.94 -8.74 2.39
C TYR A 35 -3.96 -7.65 2.08
N GLU A 36 -4.59 -7.05 3.09
CA GLU A 36 -5.52 -5.94 2.88
C GLU A 36 -4.76 -4.62 2.67
N LEU A 37 -4.90 -4.05 1.45
CA LEU A 37 -4.23 -2.80 1.08
C LEU A 37 -4.95 -1.55 1.61
N GLY A 38 -6.16 -1.69 2.13
CA GLY A 38 -7.05 -0.57 2.46
C GLY A 38 -6.35 0.56 3.21
N THR A 39 -5.77 0.26 4.37
CA THR A 39 -5.10 1.27 5.22
C THR A 39 -3.72 1.69 4.73
N ASN A 40 -3.14 0.95 3.78
CA ASN A 40 -1.82 1.20 3.20
C ASN A 40 -1.89 1.91 1.84
N LEU A 41 -3.10 2.35 1.45
CA LEU A 41 -3.39 3.00 0.20
C LEU A 41 -3.44 4.52 0.37
N ARG A 42 -2.78 5.24 -0.51
CA ARG A 42 -2.97 6.69 -0.69
C ARG A 42 -3.54 6.96 -2.06
N ILE A 43 -4.48 7.89 -2.14
CA ILE A 43 -5.29 8.13 -3.34
C ILE A 43 -5.12 9.56 -3.80
N LEU A 44 -4.89 9.74 -5.10
CA LEU A 44 -4.89 11.04 -5.77
C LEU A 44 -5.91 11.00 -6.92
N GLU A 45 -6.93 11.86 -6.82
CA GLU A 45 -7.89 12.07 -7.91
C GLU A 45 -7.34 13.08 -8.92
N ASP A 46 -7.27 12.67 -10.18
CA ASP A 46 -6.95 13.52 -11.32
C ASP A 46 -8.19 13.68 -12.21
N LYS A 47 -8.89 14.80 -12.00
CA LYS A 47 -10.11 15.12 -12.74
C LYS A 47 -9.87 15.49 -14.19
N ALA A 48 -8.66 15.93 -14.53
CA ALA A 48 -8.29 16.27 -15.90
C ALA A 48 -7.82 15.03 -16.67
N GLY A 49 -7.26 14.03 -15.97
CA GLY A 49 -6.70 12.82 -16.58
C GLY A 49 -5.42 13.11 -17.37
N GLU A 50 -4.70 14.18 -17.00
CA GLU A 50 -3.52 14.68 -17.72
C GLU A 50 -2.20 14.31 -17.02
N LEU A 51 -2.27 13.84 -15.76
CA LEU A 51 -1.08 13.45 -15.04
C LEU A 51 -0.45 12.20 -15.65
N THR A 52 0.87 12.18 -15.71
CA THR A 52 1.70 11.04 -16.11
C THR A 52 2.39 10.41 -14.90
N ILE A 53 2.85 9.16 -15.01
CA ILE A 53 3.60 8.50 -13.93
C ILE A 53 4.85 9.29 -13.49
N ASP A 54 5.54 9.94 -14.44
CA ASP A 54 6.70 10.79 -14.14
C ASP A 54 6.35 12.05 -13.34
N GLN A 55 5.15 12.58 -13.56
CA GLN A 55 4.66 13.71 -12.77
C GLN A 55 4.18 13.23 -11.41
N VAL A 56 3.44 12.13 -11.36
CA VAL A 56 2.89 11.57 -10.12
C VAL A 56 3.99 11.14 -9.16
N SER A 57 5.03 10.46 -9.65
CA SER A 57 6.21 10.07 -8.86
C SER A 57 7.00 11.26 -8.26
N ARG A 58 6.81 12.47 -8.80
CA ARG A 58 7.44 13.71 -8.29
C ARG A 58 6.49 14.53 -7.41
N ILE A 59 5.20 14.20 -7.39
CA ILE A 59 4.23 14.87 -6.52
C ILE A 59 4.57 14.52 -5.07
N LYS A 60 4.74 15.55 -4.25
CA LYS A 60 4.93 15.37 -2.80
C LYS A 60 3.62 14.90 -2.16
N ASP A 61 3.75 14.12 -1.09
CA ASP A 61 2.66 13.43 -0.35
C ASP A 61 1.38 14.25 -0.10
N LYS A 62 1.46 15.58 0.01
CA LYS A 62 0.33 16.46 0.39
C LYS A 62 -0.89 16.40 -0.53
N ARG A 63 -0.75 15.95 -1.77
CA ARG A 63 -1.90 15.81 -2.70
C ARG A 63 -2.59 14.45 -2.57
N PHE A 64 -1.88 13.45 -2.04
CA PHE A 64 -2.43 12.14 -1.80
C PHE A 64 -3.21 12.14 -0.48
N VAL A 65 -4.37 11.51 -0.49
CA VAL A 65 -5.21 11.32 0.69
C VAL A 65 -5.09 9.87 1.13
N SER A 66 -4.67 9.65 2.38
CA SER A 66 -4.62 8.30 2.96
C SER A 66 -6.02 7.71 3.06
N ASN A 67 -6.18 6.47 2.63
CA ASN A 67 -7.40 5.71 2.85
C ASN A 67 -7.38 5.17 4.29
N SER A 68 -8.30 5.63 5.13
CA SER A 68 -8.29 5.34 6.56
C SER A 68 -9.19 4.16 6.96
N SER A 69 -9.98 3.61 6.05
CA SER A 69 -10.87 2.49 6.37
C SER A 69 -11.20 1.60 5.18
N GLY A 70 -10.93 0.30 5.33
CA GLY A 70 -11.42 -0.76 4.45
C GLY A 70 -11.04 -0.58 2.97
N ILE A 71 -11.84 -1.21 2.10
CA ILE A 71 -11.64 -1.14 0.65
C ILE A 71 -12.08 0.24 0.14
N ALA A 72 -11.18 0.95 -0.53
CA ALA A 72 -11.48 2.24 -1.12
C ALA A 72 -12.60 2.12 -2.17
N ASN A 73 -13.69 2.88 -1.99
CA ASN A 73 -14.76 2.99 -2.97
C ASN A 73 -14.67 4.35 -3.66
N LEU A 74 -14.20 4.34 -4.91
CA LEU A 74 -14.00 5.54 -5.72
C LEU A 74 -15.25 5.92 -6.53
N GLY A 75 -16.32 5.11 -6.45
CA GLY A 75 -17.53 5.30 -7.23
C GLY A 75 -17.34 5.07 -8.73
N ILE A 76 -18.35 5.45 -9.53
CA ILE A 76 -18.30 5.45 -10.99
C ILE A 76 -18.14 6.91 -11.42
N THR A 77 -16.95 7.28 -11.88
CA THR A 77 -16.63 8.64 -12.33
C THR A 77 -15.80 8.55 -13.62
N PRO A 78 -15.72 9.62 -14.43
CA PRO A 78 -14.85 9.67 -15.60
C PRO A 78 -13.41 10.07 -15.24
N TYR A 79 -13.05 10.13 -13.95
CA TYR A 79 -11.77 10.64 -13.50
C TYR A 79 -10.70 9.56 -13.44
N THR A 80 -9.44 9.98 -13.53
CA THR A 80 -8.29 9.10 -13.30
C THR A 80 -7.94 9.09 -11.82
N TYR A 81 -7.73 7.91 -11.26
CA TYR A 81 -7.28 7.77 -9.87
C TYR A 81 -5.88 7.15 -9.83
N TRP A 82 -4.96 7.86 -9.19
CA TRP A 82 -3.64 7.36 -8.88
C TRP A 82 -3.66 6.73 -7.50
N LEU A 83 -3.31 5.45 -7.47
CA LEU A 83 -3.24 4.63 -6.27
C LEU A 83 -1.78 4.39 -5.93
N GLU A 84 -1.37 4.87 -4.76
CA GLU A 84 -0.05 4.62 -4.24
C GLU A 84 -0.15 3.62 -3.10
N ILE A 85 0.62 2.54 -3.24
CA ILE A 85 0.60 1.41 -2.33
C ILE A 85 1.99 1.33 -1.71
N ASN A 86 2.07 1.48 -0.39
CA ASN A 86 3.29 1.23 0.35
C ASN A 86 3.13 -0.05 1.17
N ILE A 87 3.99 -1.03 0.94
CA ILE A 87 3.98 -2.28 1.70
C ILE A 87 5.38 -2.52 2.28
N GLU A 88 5.66 -1.85 3.40
CA GLU A 88 6.94 -1.93 4.11
C GLU A 88 7.35 -3.37 4.49
N ALA A 89 6.36 -4.26 4.59
CA ALA A 89 6.57 -5.64 4.94
C ALA A 89 7.34 -6.44 3.87
N PHE A 90 7.14 -6.12 2.58
CA PHE A 90 7.90 -6.73 1.49
C PHE A 90 9.32 -6.15 1.39
N GLU A 91 9.55 -4.92 1.87
CA GLU A 91 10.89 -4.33 1.89
C GLU A 91 11.80 -4.95 2.97
N ARG A 92 11.21 -5.47 4.05
CA ARG A 92 11.95 -6.01 5.21
C ARG A 92 12.01 -7.54 5.26
N GLY A 93 11.14 -8.25 4.55
CA GLY A 93 11.15 -9.71 4.51
C GLY A 93 12.27 -10.23 3.60
N LYS A 94 12.84 -11.38 3.94
CA LYS A 94 13.79 -12.05 3.03
C LYS A 94 12.98 -12.73 1.92
N GLU A 95 13.54 -12.83 0.73
CA GLU A 95 12.92 -13.50 -0.43
C GLU A 95 12.30 -14.88 -0.09
N LYS A 96 12.90 -15.62 0.86
CA LYS A 96 12.39 -16.89 1.38
C LYS A 96 11.05 -16.82 2.13
N ASP A 97 10.71 -15.65 2.67
CA ASP A 97 9.49 -15.44 3.46
C ASP A 97 8.27 -15.22 2.54
N PHE A 98 8.49 -15.01 1.23
CA PHE A 98 7.47 -14.78 0.20
C PHE A 98 7.56 -15.80 -0.93
N ALA A 99 7.63 -17.09 -0.60
CA ALA A 99 7.75 -18.18 -1.58
C ALA A 99 6.57 -18.26 -2.58
N ASP A 100 5.45 -17.59 -2.29
CA ASP A 100 4.23 -17.62 -3.09
C ASP A 100 4.12 -16.42 -4.05
N GLU A 101 3.54 -16.66 -5.23
CA GLU A 101 3.23 -15.61 -6.19
C GLU A 101 2.03 -14.78 -5.71
N TRP A 102 2.25 -13.47 -5.51
CA TRP A 102 1.20 -12.55 -5.08
C TRP A 102 0.51 -11.87 -6.26
N TYR A 103 -0.80 -11.67 -6.11
CA TYR A 103 -1.64 -11.00 -7.10
C TYR A 103 -2.24 -9.73 -6.49
N LEU A 104 -2.19 -8.63 -7.23
CA LEU A 104 -2.97 -7.45 -6.94
C LEU A 104 -4.41 -7.68 -7.45
N GLU A 105 -5.34 -7.75 -6.51
CA GLU A 105 -6.77 -7.90 -6.79
C GLU A 105 -7.43 -6.52 -6.90
N ILE A 106 -8.12 -6.26 -8.02
CA ILE A 106 -8.98 -5.10 -8.19
C ILE A 106 -10.44 -5.57 -8.18
N GLY A 107 -11.13 -5.33 -7.07
CA GLY A 107 -12.49 -5.84 -6.85
C GLY A 107 -13.56 -5.08 -7.63
N ARG A 108 -14.37 -5.80 -8.42
CA ARG A 108 -15.64 -5.35 -9.06
C ARG A 108 -15.59 -3.97 -9.75
N ALA A 109 -14.44 -3.60 -10.29
CA ALA A 109 -14.28 -2.29 -10.88
C ALA A 109 -14.65 -2.36 -12.38
N LEU A 110 -15.66 -1.61 -12.79
CA LEU A 110 -15.99 -1.37 -14.20
C LEU A 110 -14.94 -0.39 -14.78
N LEU A 111 -13.69 -0.82 -14.82
CA LEU A 111 -12.57 -0.01 -15.30
C LEU A 111 -12.37 -0.26 -16.79
N ASP A 112 -12.16 0.82 -17.53
CA ASP A 112 -11.73 0.73 -18.92
C ASP A 112 -10.26 0.30 -19.01
N VAL A 113 -9.42 0.88 -18.13
CA VAL A 113 -7.97 0.66 -18.07
C VAL A 113 -7.51 0.67 -16.62
N ALA A 114 -6.57 -0.21 -16.28
CA ALA A 114 -5.77 -0.12 -15.07
C ALA A 114 -4.29 -0.28 -15.42
N GLU A 115 -3.43 0.52 -14.82
CA GLU A 115 -1.99 0.49 -15.05
C GLU A 115 -1.26 0.32 -13.72
N LEU A 116 -0.32 -0.63 -13.68
CA LEU A 116 0.53 -0.89 -12.53
C LEU A 116 1.96 -0.51 -12.89
N TYR A 117 2.53 0.35 -12.05
CA TYR A 117 3.90 0.81 -12.12
C TYR A 117 4.63 0.31 -10.87
N VAL A 118 5.68 -0.50 -11.06
CA VAL A 118 6.49 -1.02 -9.96
C VAL A 118 7.92 -0.52 -10.15
N PRO A 119 8.42 0.39 -9.29
CA PRO A 119 9.81 0.80 -9.33
C PRO A 119 10.71 -0.38 -8.94
N ASP A 120 11.82 -0.55 -9.66
CA ASP A 120 12.92 -1.46 -9.33
C ASP A 120 13.97 -0.72 -8.47
N SER A 121 14.76 -1.50 -7.73
CA SER A 121 15.92 -1.09 -6.94
C SER A 121 16.92 -0.19 -7.68
N LYS A 122 16.97 -0.27 -9.02
CA LYS A 122 17.86 0.53 -9.88
C LYS A 122 17.22 1.82 -10.41
N GLY A 123 15.95 2.08 -10.09
CA GLY A 123 15.19 3.24 -10.56
C GLY A 123 14.42 3.02 -11.87
N ASP A 124 14.54 1.84 -12.51
CA ASP A 124 13.71 1.46 -13.66
C ASP A 124 12.27 1.15 -13.19
N THR A 125 11.27 1.40 -14.03
CA THR A 125 9.86 1.12 -13.69
C THR A 125 9.32 -0.03 -14.53
N ARG A 126 8.90 -1.12 -13.88
CA ARG A 126 8.12 -2.17 -14.54
C ARG A 126 6.69 -1.68 -14.74
N TYR A 127 6.18 -1.84 -15.96
CA TYR A 127 4.85 -1.42 -16.35
C TYR A 127 4.00 -2.63 -16.74
N LYS A 128 2.78 -2.72 -16.18
CA LYS A 128 1.75 -3.66 -16.62
C LYS A 128 0.46 -2.90 -16.85
N ARG A 129 -0.23 -3.19 -17.95
CA ARG A 129 -1.53 -2.61 -18.28
C ARG A 129 -2.58 -3.71 -18.35
N LEU A 130 -3.72 -3.45 -17.72
CA LEU A 130 -4.95 -4.20 -17.88
C LEU A 130 -5.97 -3.34 -18.63
N THR A 131 -6.73 -4.01 -19.47
CA THR A 131 -7.95 -3.50 -20.12
C THR A 131 -9.11 -4.43 -19.74
N GLN A 132 -10.36 -4.03 -19.99
CA GLN A 132 -11.53 -4.84 -19.65
C GLN A 132 -11.37 -6.34 -19.99
N GLY A 133 -11.68 -7.21 -19.01
CA GLY A 133 -11.71 -8.68 -19.15
C GLY A 133 -10.79 -9.47 -18.23
N HIS A 134 -9.80 -8.84 -17.58
CA HIS A 134 -8.83 -9.52 -16.71
C HIS A 134 -8.61 -8.76 -15.39
N PRO A 135 -9.27 -9.14 -14.28
CA PRO A 135 -9.29 -8.33 -13.04
C PRO A 135 -8.09 -8.55 -12.10
N LEU A 136 -7.10 -9.36 -12.49
CA LEU A 136 -5.96 -9.72 -11.64
C LEU A 136 -4.63 -9.35 -12.32
N VAL A 137 -3.72 -8.74 -11.57
CA VAL A 137 -2.32 -8.51 -11.98
C VAL A 137 -1.40 -9.36 -11.10
N SER A 138 -0.65 -10.29 -11.69
CA SER A 138 0.48 -10.94 -10.98
C SER A 138 1.55 -9.88 -10.70
N VAL A 139 1.96 -9.75 -9.44
CA VAL A 139 3.04 -8.85 -9.01
C VAL A 139 4.20 -9.73 -8.55
N GLN A 140 5.26 -9.80 -9.37
CA GLN A 140 6.51 -10.39 -8.95
C GLN A 140 7.34 -9.30 -8.28
N PHE A 141 7.56 -9.44 -6.97
CA PHE A 141 8.54 -8.67 -6.24
C PHE A 141 9.93 -9.20 -6.61
N ILE A 142 10.81 -8.33 -7.11
CA ILE A 142 12.21 -8.69 -7.36
C ILE A 142 13.00 -7.93 -6.30
N THR A 143 13.77 -8.67 -5.48
CA THR A 143 14.63 -8.13 -4.43
C THR A 143 16.06 -7.92 -4.95
#